data_AF-A0AAD0TI61-F1
#
_entry.id   AF-A0AAD0TI61-F1
#
_cell.length_a   1.000
_cell.length_b   1.000
_cell.length_c   1.000
_cell.angle_alpha   90.00
_cell.angle_beta   90.00
_cell.angle_gamma   90.00
#
_symmetry.space_group_name_H-M   'P 1'
#
loop_
_entity.id
_entity.type
_entity.pdbx_description
1 polymer ?
#
loop_
_entity_poly.entity_id
_entity_poly.type
_entity_poly.pdbx_seq_one_letter_code
_entity_poly.pdbx_strand_id
1 'polypeptide(L)'
;MLEGRAHPLVLVRRGEEVWGYRNRCPHFSVPLDFRPGEFSTYRGQVLMCAHHSALFRFEDGHCIEGPCAGSRLEAVPVRVVQGAVVLL
;
A
#
# COMPACT_ATOMS: atom_id res chain seq x y z
N MET A 1 -6.18 29.65 11.00
CA MET A 1 -5.60 28.30 11.18
C MET A 1 -6.06 27.45 10.00
N LEU A 2 -5.19 26.61 9.45
CA LEU A 2 -5.55 25.63 8.41
C LEU A 2 -5.74 24.26 9.07
N GLU A 3 -6.85 23.59 8.79
CA GLU A 3 -7.09 22.23 9.27
C GLU A 3 -6.45 21.21 8.33
N GLY A 4 -5.57 20.36 8.86
CA GLY A 4 -4.99 19.24 8.12
C GLY A 4 -5.75 17.95 8.37
N ARG A 5 -5.85 17.08 7.36
CA ARG A 5 -6.34 15.70 7.49
C ARG A 5 -5.20 14.71 7.31
N ALA A 6 -4.98 13.86 8.32
CA ALA A 6 -4.08 12.74 8.21
C ALA A 6 -4.63 11.67 7.25
N HIS A 7 -3.77 11.14 6.39
CA HIS A 7 -4.10 10.03 5.50
C HIS A 7 -3.17 8.86 5.79
N PRO A 8 -3.69 7.65 6.08
CA PRO A 8 -2.86 6.49 6.35
C PRO A 8 -2.27 5.97 5.04
N LEU A 9 -0.97 5.73 5.04
CA LEU A 9 -0.20 5.27 3.88
C LEU A 9 0.54 3.98 4.22
N VAL A 10 0.88 3.22 3.18
CA VAL A 10 1.85 2.13 3.24
C VAL A 10 2.95 2.39 2.22
N LEU A 11 4.19 2.20 2.64
CA LEU A 11 5.37 2.23 1.78
C LEU A 11 5.94 0.81 1.73
N VAL A 12 6.19 0.32 0.52
CA VAL A 12 6.83 -0.98 0.30
C VAL A 12 8.18 -0.73 -0.35
N ARG A 13 9.23 -1.40 0.14
CA ARG A 13 10.59 -1.29 -0.39
C ARG A 13 11.13 -2.66 -0.78
N ARG A 14 11.74 -2.75 -1.96
CA ARG A 14 12.52 -3.92 -2.41
C ARG A 14 13.82 -3.43 -3.02
N GLY A 15 14.93 -3.64 -2.31
CA GLY A 15 16.21 -3.04 -2.69
C GLY A 15 16.14 -1.51 -2.69
N GLU A 16 16.49 -0.90 -3.82
CA GLU A 16 16.47 0.56 -4.00
C GLU A 16 15.09 1.11 -4.38
N GLU A 17 14.18 0.25 -4.82
CA GLU A 17 12.84 0.64 -5.26
C GLU A 17 11.90 0.82 -4.06
N VAL A 18 11.06 1.87 -4.14
CA VAL A 18 10.04 2.19 -3.14
C VAL A 18 8.74 2.55 -3.85
N TRP A 19 7.65 1.97 -3.37
CA TRP A 19 6.30 2.26 -3.85
C TRP A 19 5.42 2.69 -2.68
N GLY A 20 4.55 3.67 -2.93
CA GLY A 20 3.63 4.21 -1.94
C GLY A 20 2.18 4.02 -2.34
N TYR A 21 1.34 3.66 -1.37
CA TYR A 21 -0.10 3.50 -1.56
C TYR A 21 -0.87 4.06 -0.38
N ARG A 22 -2.11 4.50 -0.62
CA ARG A 22 -3.05 4.71 0.49
C ARG A 22 -3.36 3.38 1.15
N ASN A 23 -3.40 3.38 2.48
CA ASN A 23 -3.75 2.20 3.27
C ASN A 23 -5.28 1.95 3.18
N ARG A 24 -5.75 1.51 2.02
CA ARG A 24 -7.17 1.35 1.71
C ARG A 24 -7.38 0.31 0.62
N CYS A 25 -7.94 -0.84 0.98
CA CYS A 25 -8.34 -1.88 0.05
C CYS A 25 -9.53 -1.41 -0.80
N PRO A 26 -9.48 -1.53 -2.14
CA PRO A 26 -10.59 -1.14 -3.01
C PRO A 26 -11.83 -2.03 -2.86
N HIS A 27 -11.73 -3.20 -2.21
CA HIS A 27 -12.85 -4.11 -2.00
C HIS A 27 -13.95 -3.48 -1.12
N PHE A 28 -13.66 -3.25 0.17
CA PHE A 28 -14.61 -2.66 1.12
C PHE A 28 -14.07 -1.42 1.80
N SER A 29 -13.13 -0.72 1.16
CA SER A 29 -12.60 0.53 1.70
C SER A 29 -11.93 0.40 3.07
N VAL A 30 -11.63 -0.83 3.50
CA VAL A 30 -10.99 -1.15 4.77
C VAL A 30 -9.49 -0.91 4.67
N PRO A 31 -8.78 -0.69 5.79
CA PRO A 31 -7.33 -0.70 5.81
C PRO A 31 -6.75 -2.01 5.26
N LEU A 32 -5.50 -1.96 4.79
CA LEU A 32 -4.76 -3.14 4.32
C LEU A 32 -4.10 -3.87 5.50
N ASP A 33 -3.71 -3.15 6.54
CA ASP A 33 -3.07 -3.66 7.75
C ASP A 33 -4.05 -4.34 8.70
N PHE A 34 -3.53 -5.25 9.54
CA PHE A 34 -4.32 -5.93 10.57
C PHE A 34 -4.55 -5.02 11.78
N ARG A 35 -3.49 -4.31 12.17
CA ARG A 35 -3.45 -3.25 13.17
C ARG A 35 -2.66 -2.08 12.61
N PRO A 36 -2.82 -0.85 13.13
CA PRO A 36 -2.09 0.31 12.63
C PRO A 36 -0.59 0.05 12.47
N GLY A 37 -0.12 -0.01 11.23
CA GLY A 37 1.30 -0.25 10.90
C GLY A 37 1.74 -1.72 10.77
N GLU A 38 0.87 -2.69 11.06
CA GLU A 38 1.14 -4.13 10.95
C GLU A 38 0.61 -4.67 9.61
N PHE A 39 1.44 -4.56 8.56
CA PHE A 39 1.14 -5.04 7.21
C PHE A 39 1.59 -6.48 6.98
N SER A 40 0.89 -7.19 6.10
CA SER A 40 1.24 -8.56 5.71
C SER A 40 1.69 -8.63 4.26
N THR A 41 2.62 -9.53 3.97
CA THR A 41 2.98 -9.90 2.60
C THR A 41 2.79 -11.39 2.39
N TYR A 42 2.38 -11.79 1.19
CA TYR A 42 2.36 -13.20 0.83
C TYR A 42 3.72 -13.59 0.23
N ARG A 43 4.46 -14.44 0.95
CA ARG A 43 5.81 -14.93 0.58
C ARG A 43 6.83 -13.82 0.27
N GLY A 44 6.65 -12.61 0.81
CA GLY A 44 7.50 -11.45 0.51
C GLY A 44 7.37 -10.91 -0.92
N GLN A 45 6.38 -11.36 -1.69
CA GLN A 45 6.25 -11.03 -3.11
C GLN A 45 5.19 -9.96 -3.38
N VAL A 46 4.10 -9.97 -2.61
CA VAL A 46 2.92 -9.12 -2.81
C VAL A 46 2.36 -8.66 -1.48
N LEU A 47 1.72 -7.49 -1.46
CA LEU A 47 1.08 -6.90 -0.29
C LEU A 47 -0.28 -7.57 -0.11
N MET A 48 -0.57 -8.06 1.09
CA MET A 48 -1.81 -8.76 1.38
C MET A 48 -2.72 -7.91 2.26
N CYS A 49 -3.96 -7.71 1.84
CA CYS A 49 -5.00 -7.14 2.70
C CYS A 49 -5.32 -8.13 3.83
N ALA A 50 -5.15 -7.71 5.08
CA ALA A 50 -5.30 -8.57 6.26
C ALA A 50 -6.74 -9.06 6.51
N HIS A 51 -7.75 -8.46 5.87
CA HIS A 51 -9.15 -8.79 6.12
C HIS A 51 -9.69 -9.92 5.25
N HIS A 52 -9.44 -9.86 3.94
CA HIS A 52 -10.03 -10.80 2.97
C HIS A 52 -9.00 -11.31 1.95
N SER A 53 -7.71 -11.19 2.27
CA SER A 53 -6.58 -11.79 1.53
C SER A 53 -6.49 -11.40 0.06
N ALA A 54 -6.88 -10.16 -0.29
CA ALA A 54 -6.57 -9.60 -1.60
C ALA A 54 -5.05 -9.35 -1.72
N LEU A 55 -4.46 -9.78 -2.83
CA LEU A 55 -3.00 -9.76 -3.07
C LEU A 55 -2.64 -8.71 -4.11
N PHE A 56 -1.82 -7.74 -3.74
CA PHE A 56 -1.44 -6.61 -4.58
C PHE A 56 0.05 -6.63 -4.91
N ARG A 57 0.39 -6.47 -6.20
CA ARG A 57 1.77 -6.25 -6.63
C ARG A 57 2.35 -5.01 -5.96
N PHE A 58 3.64 -5.07 -5.63
CA PHE A 58 4.32 -3.92 -5.03
C PHE A 58 4.56 -2.81 -6.04
N GLU A 59 4.71 -3.15 -7.31
CA GLU A 59 5.22 -2.27 -8.36
C GLU A 59 4.14 -1.29 -8.85
N ASP A 60 2.89 -1.76 -8.93
CA ASP A 60 1.77 -1.00 -9.49
C ASP A 60 0.47 -1.11 -8.70
N GLY A 61 0.49 -1.79 -7.55
CA GLY A 61 -0.67 -1.96 -6.68
C GLY A 61 -1.78 -2.79 -7.31
N HIS A 62 -1.52 -3.53 -8.40
CA HIS A 62 -2.53 -4.34 -9.06
C HIS A 62 -2.89 -5.58 -8.25
N CYS A 63 -4.20 -5.77 -8.04
CA CYS A 63 -4.75 -6.92 -7.34
C CYS A 63 -4.74 -8.15 -8.27
N ILE A 64 -3.85 -9.09 -7.99
CA ILE A 64 -3.67 -10.31 -8.79
C ILE A 64 -4.53 -11.47 -8.30
N GLU A 65 -5.03 -11.41 -7.06
CA GLU A 65 -5.84 -12.48 -6.46
C GLU A 65 -6.73 -11.92 -5.33
N GLY A 66 -7.88 -12.55 -5.11
CA GLY A 66 -8.82 -12.23 -4.03
C GLY A 66 -10.06 -11.43 -4.49
N PRO A 67 -10.89 -10.94 -3.55
CA PRO A 67 -12.23 -10.42 -3.85
C PRO A 67 -12.29 -9.19 -4.75
N CYS A 68 -11.19 -8.47 -4.91
CA CYS A 68 -11.09 -7.30 -5.80
C CYS A 68 -10.04 -7.48 -6.92
N ALA A 69 -9.79 -8.73 -7.36
CA ALA A 69 -8.90 -9.02 -8.48
C ALA A 69 -9.22 -8.14 -9.70
N GLY A 70 -8.18 -7.61 -10.36
CA GLY A 70 -8.32 -6.65 -11.45
C GLY A 70 -8.28 -5.17 -11.01
N SER A 71 -8.63 -4.88 -9.75
CA SER A 71 -8.55 -3.52 -9.18
C SER A 71 -7.10 -3.10 -8.87
N ARG A 72 -6.92 -1.84 -8.45
CA ARG A 72 -5.61 -1.30 -8.02
C ARG A 72 -5.71 -0.54 -6.72
N LEU A 73 -4.63 -0.54 -5.94
CA LEU A 73 -4.43 0.40 -4.85
C LEU A 73 -4.26 1.82 -5.40
N GLU A 74 -4.68 2.82 -4.61
CA GLU A 74 -4.45 4.22 -4.95
C GLU A 74 -2.97 4.57 -4.66
N ALA A 75 -2.20 4.81 -5.73
CA ALA A 75 -0.79 5.14 -5.63
C ALA A 75 -0.56 6.52 -5.01
N VAL A 76 0.45 6.61 -4.15
CA VAL A 76 0.99 7.86 -3.65
C VAL A 76 2.40 8.00 -4.21
N PRO A 77 2.63 8.97 -5.11
CA PRO A 77 3.94 9.19 -5.70
C PRO A 77 5.02 9.43 -4.63
N VAL A 78 6.12 8.71 -4.74
CA VAL A 78 7.26 8.81 -3.82
C VAL A 78 8.58 8.82 -4.57
N ARG A 79 9.62 9.37 -3.94
CA ARG A 79 11.00 9.32 -4.43
C ARG A 79 11.96 9.10 -3.27
N VAL A 80 13.12 8.49 -3.55
CA VAL A 80 14.23 8.43 -2.59
C VAL A 80 15.19 9.58 -2.87
N VAL A 81 15.45 10.42 -1.88
CA VAL A 81 16.38 11.55 -1.94
C VAL A 81 17.31 11.46 -0.73
N GLN A 82 18.61 11.29 -0.98
CA GLN A 82 19.64 11.20 0.07
C GLN A 82 19.30 10.17 1.18
N GLY A 83 18.72 9.03 0.79
CA GLY A 83 18.32 7.97 1.73
C GLY A 83 16.96 8.17 2.41
N ALA A 84 16.32 9.34 2.26
CA ALA A 84 14.97 9.59 2.75
C ALA A 84 13.92 9.30 1.68
N VAL A 85 12.75 8.79 2.08
CA VAL A 85 11.57 8.71 1.20
C VAL A 85 10.81 10.02 1.31
N VAL A 86 10.60 10.69 0.18
CA VAL A 86 9.79 11.91 0.08
C VAL A 86 8.51 11.61 -0.69
N LEU A 87 7.39 12.16 -0.21
CA LEU A 87 6.14 12.21 -0.97
C LEU A 87 6.25 13.34 -2.01
N LEU A 88 5.74 13.11 -3.22
CA LEU A 88 5.76 14.09 -4.32
C LEU A 88 4.45 14.88 -4.41
#